data_AF-A0A6G5ADZ8-F1
#
_entry.id   AF-A0A6G5ADZ8-F1
#
_cell.length_a   1.000
_cell.length_b   1.000
_cell.length_c   1.000
_cell.angle_alpha   90.00
_cell.angle_beta   90.00
_cell.angle_gamma   90.00
#
_symmetry.space_group_name_H-M   'P 1'
#
loop_
_entity.id
_entity.type
_entity.pdbx_description
1 polymer ?
#
loop_
_entity_poly.entity_id
_entity_poly.type
_entity_poly.pdbx_seq_one_letter_code
_entity_poly.pdbx_strand_id
1 'polypeptide(L)'
;MDAAVEERERRETPTVPTKEEAAVYSKDNLDADDNVPSADHEALDKSLAGTEEEWVDYTDALGRSRRCMRKDLPALIDSDKELTGKAGVVEADIPERTAQFLAHERTREQLRQQWQDQEAENAYKESLHYGDVRFQEAREHGVGFYDLSGDSVERQKQLELLNKLREQTERQKEISKR
;
A
#
# COMPACT_ATOMS: atom_id res chain seq x y z
N MET A 1 -43.84 16.10 27.83
CA MET A 1 -44.24 15.94 26.42
C MET A 1 -43.09 15.22 25.76
N ASP A 2 -43.20 13.90 25.78
CA ASP A 2 -42.15 12.96 25.39
C ASP A 2 -41.98 12.95 23.88
N ALA A 3 -40.74 13.20 23.41
CA ALA A 3 -40.37 13.06 22.01
C ALA A 3 -39.98 11.60 21.77
N ALA A 4 -40.84 10.86 21.08
CA ALA A 4 -40.56 9.51 20.61
C ALA A 4 -39.43 9.54 19.57
N VAL A 5 -38.28 8.96 19.92
CA VAL A 5 -37.17 8.70 19.00
C VAL A 5 -37.52 7.41 18.26
N GLU A 6 -37.83 7.51 16.97
CA GLU A 6 -38.05 6.36 16.09
C GLU A 6 -36.69 5.73 15.76
N GLU A 7 -36.31 4.68 16.48
CA GLU A 7 -35.16 3.84 16.14
C GLU A 7 -35.43 3.14 14.81
N ARG A 8 -34.79 3.64 13.74
CA ARG A 8 -34.68 2.88 12.49
C ARG A 8 -33.62 1.81 12.66
N GLU A 9 -34.07 0.58 12.94
CA GLU A 9 -33.21 -0.61 12.88
C GLU A 9 -32.45 -0.64 11.55
N ARG A 10 -31.11 -0.62 11.63
CA ARG A 10 -30.26 -0.88 10.47
C ARG A 10 -30.49 -2.33 10.07
N ARG A 11 -31.16 -2.55 8.94
CA ARG A 11 -31.19 -3.87 8.31
C ARG A 11 -29.78 -4.19 7.83
N GLU A 12 -29.05 -4.96 8.62
CA GLU A 12 -27.80 -5.58 8.21
C GLU A 12 -28.13 -6.64 7.15
N THR A 13 -28.06 -6.26 5.88
CA THR A 13 -28.04 -7.25 4.81
C THR A 13 -26.69 -7.96 4.89
N PRO A 14 -26.64 -9.28 5.12
CA PRO A 14 -25.37 -9.99 5.16
C PRO A 14 -24.67 -9.84 3.81
N THR A 15 -23.48 -9.27 3.82
CA THR A 15 -22.63 -9.07 2.63
C THR A 15 -22.07 -10.39 2.09
N VAL A 16 -22.23 -11.48 2.84
CA VAL A 16 -21.74 -12.80 2.46
C VAL A 16 -22.85 -13.54 1.71
N PRO A 17 -22.64 -13.90 0.42
CA PRO A 17 -23.63 -14.63 -0.35
C PRO A 17 -23.94 -15.98 0.29
N THR A 18 -25.19 -16.39 0.18
CA THR A 18 -25.62 -17.69 0.70
C THR A 18 -25.02 -18.84 -0.13
N LYS A 19 -24.91 -20.03 0.46
CA LYS A 19 -24.31 -21.22 -0.17
C LYS A 19 -24.99 -21.58 -1.50
N GLU A 20 -26.27 -21.26 -1.65
CA GLU A 20 -27.06 -21.48 -2.86
C GLU A 20 -26.74 -20.42 -3.94
N GLU A 21 -26.58 -19.15 -3.57
CA GLU A 21 -26.18 -18.07 -4.48
C GLU A 21 -24.74 -18.24 -5.00
N ALA A 22 -23.82 -18.74 -4.15
CA ALA A 22 -22.46 -19.06 -4.55
C ALA A 22 -22.37 -20.20 -5.58
N ALA A 23 -23.30 -21.16 -5.52
CA ALA A 23 -23.36 -22.30 -6.45
C ALA A 23 -23.89 -21.93 -7.84
N VAL A 24 -24.64 -20.82 -7.95
CA VAL A 24 -25.12 -20.29 -9.24
C VAL A 24 -23.96 -19.65 -10.00
N TYR A 25 -23.07 -18.93 -9.30
CA TYR A 25 -21.91 -18.28 -9.93
C TYR A 25 -20.87 -19.25 -10.51
N SER A 26 -20.82 -20.49 -9.99
CA SER A 26 -19.88 -21.52 -10.48
C SER A 26 -20.36 -22.26 -11.72
N LYS A 27 -21.63 -22.14 -12.12
CA LYS A 27 -22.21 -22.99 -13.18
C LYS A 27 -22.15 -22.37 -14.58
N ASP A 28 -22.05 -21.04 -14.66
CA ASP A 28 -22.11 -20.30 -15.93
C ASP A 28 -20.74 -19.81 -16.45
N ASN A 29 -19.63 -20.10 -15.75
CA ASN A 29 -18.27 -19.86 -16.24
C ASN A 29 -17.56 -21.18 -16.54
N LEU A 30 -18.01 -21.87 -17.58
CA LEU A 30 -17.23 -22.91 -18.28
C LEU A 30 -16.48 -22.29 -19.47
N ASP A 31 -15.92 -21.10 -19.27
CA ASP A 31 -14.82 -20.65 -20.09
C ASP A 31 -13.57 -21.31 -19.52
N ALA A 32 -12.80 -21.98 -20.38
CA ALA A 32 -11.56 -22.64 -20.02
C ALA A 32 -10.59 -21.60 -19.42
N ASP A 33 -10.58 -21.51 -18.09
CA ASP A 33 -9.63 -20.68 -17.36
C ASP A 33 -8.25 -21.35 -17.50
N ASP A 34 -7.47 -20.94 -18.50
CA ASP A 34 -6.08 -21.38 -18.71
C ASP A 34 -5.15 -21.06 -17.51
N ASN A 35 -5.70 -20.42 -16.46
CA ASN A 35 -5.02 -20.10 -15.21
C ASN A 35 -5.37 -21.06 -14.06
N VAL A 36 -5.80 -22.30 -14.34
CA VAL A 36 -5.71 -23.37 -13.35
C VAL A 36 -4.25 -23.82 -13.31
N PRO A 37 -3.57 -23.87 -12.13
CA PRO A 37 -2.24 -24.42 -12.05
C PRO A 37 -2.24 -25.86 -12.59
N SER A 38 -1.67 -26.05 -13.78
CA SER A 38 -1.53 -27.36 -14.43
C SER A 38 -0.59 -28.31 -13.68
N ALA A 39 -0.05 -27.88 -12.54
CA ALA A 39 0.85 -28.70 -11.74
C ALA A 39 0.03 -29.74 -10.98
N ASP A 40 0.31 -31.01 -11.23
CA ASP A 40 -0.22 -32.14 -10.47
C ASP A 40 0.31 -32.07 -9.02
N HIS A 41 -0.35 -31.28 -8.19
CA HIS A 41 0.07 -31.02 -6.81
C HIS A 41 0.19 -32.31 -5.99
N GLU A 42 -0.64 -33.31 -6.26
CA GLU A 42 -0.61 -34.62 -5.59
C GLU A 42 0.63 -35.44 -5.97
N ALA A 43 1.11 -35.32 -7.22
CA ALA A 43 2.34 -35.96 -7.67
C ALA A 43 3.58 -35.26 -7.09
N LEU A 44 3.56 -33.92 -7.03
CA LEU A 44 4.61 -33.13 -6.40
C LEU A 44 4.72 -33.42 -4.90
N ASP A 45 3.60 -33.42 -4.19
CA ASP A 45 3.56 -33.68 -2.74
C ASP A 45 4.09 -35.08 -2.41
N LYS A 46 3.71 -36.08 -3.22
CA LYS A 46 4.25 -37.44 -3.09
C LYS A 46 5.77 -37.52 -3.34
N SER A 47 6.32 -36.68 -4.21
CA SER A 47 7.77 -36.60 -4.45
C SER A 47 8.52 -35.88 -3.31
N LEU A 48 7.84 -34.95 -2.64
CA LEU A 48 8.34 -34.15 -1.52
C LEU A 48 8.08 -34.79 -0.14
N ALA A 49 7.23 -35.81 -0.07
CA ALA A 49 6.94 -36.61 1.11
C ALA A 49 8.11 -37.58 1.47
N GLY A 50 9.33 -37.08 1.45
CA GLY A 50 10.50 -37.76 2.01
C GLY A 50 10.40 -37.84 3.53
N THR A 51 11.05 -38.85 4.12
CA THR A 51 11.15 -38.96 5.59
C THR A 51 11.89 -37.76 6.18
N GLU A 52 11.66 -37.41 7.45
CA GLU A 52 12.37 -36.31 8.13
C GLU A 52 13.91 -36.49 8.07
N GLU A 53 14.38 -37.74 8.00
CA GLU A 53 15.79 -38.11 7.84
C GLU A 53 16.39 -37.72 6.47
N GLU A 54 15.58 -37.34 5.48
CA GLU A 54 16.03 -36.92 4.14
C GLU A 54 16.25 -35.41 4.03
N TRP A 55 15.69 -34.62 4.96
CA TRP A 55 15.90 -33.19 5.03
C TRP A 55 17.24 -32.86 5.70
N VAL A 56 17.96 -31.90 5.12
CA VAL A 56 19.27 -31.47 5.61
C VAL A 56 19.27 -29.97 5.80
N ASP A 57 19.73 -29.55 6.97
CA ASP A 57 20.02 -28.16 7.29
C ASP A 57 21.42 -27.81 6.78
N TYR A 58 21.52 -26.76 5.97
CA TYR A 58 22.78 -26.25 5.43
C TYR A 58 22.83 -24.72 5.54
N THR A 59 24.03 -24.17 5.38
CA THR A 59 24.25 -22.72 5.37
C THR A 59 24.57 -22.29 3.94
N ASP A 60 23.76 -21.38 3.41
CA ASP A 60 23.96 -20.71 2.11
C ASP A 60 25.19 -19.79 2.16
N ALA A 61 25.75 -19.36 1.03
CA ALA A 61 26.95 -18.52 1.02
C ALA A 61 26.70 -17.10 1.53
N LEU A 62 25.43 -16.69 1.63
CA LEU A 62 25.03 -15.46 2.32
C LEU A 62 24.94 -15.64 3.85
N GLY A 63 25.34 -16.79 4.39
CA GLY A 63 25.32 -17.07 5.84
C GLY A 63 23.92 -17.33 6.41
N ARG A 64 22.93 -17.63 5.56
CA ARG A 64 21.55 -17.92 5.98
C ARG A 64 21.37 -19.42 6.18
N SER A 65 20.76 -19.83 7.29
CA SER A 65 20.35 -21.21 7.52
C SER A 65 19.16 -21.56 6.64
N ARG A 66 19.26 -22.67 5.88
CA ARG A 66 18.24 -23.18 4.98
C ARG A 66 18.06 -24.68 5.18
N ARG A 67 16.87 -25.20 4.86
CA ARG A 67 16.54 -26.63 4.89
C ARG A 67 16.12 -27.09 3.50
N CYS A 68 16.75 -28.13 2.98
CA CYS A 68 16.43 -28.72 1.68
C CYS A 68 16.46 -30.25 1.74
N MET A 69 15.93 -30.89 0.70
CA MET A 69 16.13 -32.33 0.53
C MET A 69 17.61 -32.64 0.28
N ARG A 70 18.08 -33.77 0.80
CA ARG A 70 19.46 -34.25 0.58
C ARG A 70 19.82 -34.40 -0.90
N LYS A 71 18.84 -34.74 -1.75
CA LYS A 71 18.99 -34.86 -3.20
C LYS A 71 19.32 -33.53 -3.88
N ASP A 72 18.76 -32.44 -3.38
CA ASP A 72 18.88 -31.10 -3.98
C ASP A 72 20.10 -30.34 -3.43
N LEU A 73 20.63 -30.76 -2.28
CA LEU A 73 21.77 -30.11 -1.61
C LEU A 73 22.98 -29.88 -2.53
N PRO A 74 23.43 -30.84 -3.39
CA PRO A 74 24.56 -30.61 -4.29
C PRO A 74 24.28 -29.48 -5.31
N ALA A 75 23.10 -29.47 -5.92
CA ALA A 75 22.72 -28.45 -6.90
C ALA A 75 22.60 -27.05 -6.26
N LEU A 76 22.09 -27.00 -5.02
CA LEU A 76 22.02 -25.76 -4.23
C LEU A 76 23.41 -25.24 -3.87
N ILE A 77 24.31 -26.11 -3.42
CA ILE A 77 25.71 -25.76 -3.13
C ILE A 77 26.43 -25.26 -4.39
N ASP A 78 26.21 -25.87 -5.55
CA ASP A 78 26.86 -25.44 -6.80
C ASP A 78 26.33 -24.09 -7.29
N SER A 79 25.01 -23.86 -7.19
CA SER A 79 24.39 -22.55 -7.45
C SER A 79 24.95 -21.46 -6.54
N ASP A 80 25.19 -21.81 -5.28
CA ASP A 80 25.72 -20.93 -4.25
C ASP A 80 27.22 -20.58 -4.47
N LYS A 81 28.00 -21.55 -4.98
CA LYS A 81 29.38 -21.31 -5.48
C LYS A 81 29.40 -20.39 -6.69
N GLU A 82 28.44 -20.52 -7.61
CA GLU A 82 28.34 -19.60 -8.76
C GLU A 82 27.95 -18.19 -8.33
N LEU A 83 27.08 -18.07 -7.33
CA LEU A 83 26.67 -16.79 -6.75
C LEU A 83 27.87 -16.09 -6.11
N THR A 84 28.68 -16.80 -5.33
CA THR A 84 29.91 -16.26 -4.73
C THR A 84 31.05 -16.03 -5.71
N GLY A 85 31.19 -16.89 -6.73
CA GLY A 85 32.18 -16.72 -7.79
C GLY A 85 31.96 -15.45 -8.63
N LYS A 86 30.71 -14.98 -8.72
CA LYS A 86 30.33 -13.68 -9.31
C LYS A 86 30.34 -12.53 -8.28
N ALA A 87 30.25 -12.83 -6.98
CA ALA A 87 30.21 -11.83 -5.91
C ALA A 87 31.54 -11.08 -5.67
N GLY A 88 32.64 -11.49 -6.33
CA GLY A 88 33.92 -10.77 -6.29
C GLY A 88 33.96 -9.48 -7.12
N VAL A 89 32.99 -9.27 -8.00
CA VAL A 89 32.72 -7.96 -8.63
C VAL A 89 31.40 -7.49 -8.05
N VAL A 90 31.47 -6.86 -6.87
CA VAL A 90 30.34 -6.01 -6.46
C VAL A 90 30.19 -5.02 -7.61
N GLU A 91 29.04 -5.04 -8.29
CA GLU A 91 28.66 -4.03 -9.31
C GLU A 91 28.51 -2.61 -8.70
N ALA A 92 29.30 -2.28 -7.68
CA ALA A 92 29.53 -0.94 -7.15
C ALA A 92 30.50 -0.14 -8.03
N ASP A 93 31.24 -0.79 -8.94
CA ASP A 93 32.15 -0.12 -9.87
C ASP A 93 31.46 0.37 -11.16
N ILE A 94 30.14 0.19 -11.28
CA ILE A 94 29.36 0.83 -12.36
C ILE A 94 29.10 2.29 -11.93
N PRO A 95 29.76 3.29 -12.55
CA PRO A 95 29.68 4.69 -12.12
C PRO A 95 28.26 5.25 -12.17
N GLU A 96 27.40 4.67 -13.01
CA GLU A 96 25.99 5.04 -13.12
C GLU A 96 25.16 4.61 -11.90
N ARG A 97 25.36 3.39 -11.37
CA ARG A 97 24.63 2.89 -10.20
C ARG A 97 25.04 3.65 -8.93
N THR A 98 26.32 3.97 -8.79
CA THR A 98 26.80 4.81 -7.68
C THR A 98 26.31 6.25 -7.80
N ALA A 99 26.28 6.83 -9.00
CA ALA A 99 25.70 8.15 -9.22
C ALA A 99 24.19 8.18 -8.91
N GLN A 100 23.44 7.15 -9.31
CA GLN A 100 22.02 7.02 -8.98
C GLN A 100 21.78 6.90 -7.48
N PHE A 101 22.59 6.10 -6.77
CA PHE A 101 22.54 5.98 -5.31
C PHE A 101 22.84 7.32 -4.64
N LEU A 102 23.89 8.03 -5.05
CA LEU A 102 24.23 9.34 -4.49
C LEU A 102 23.16 10.39 -4.78
N ALA A 103 22.52 10.35 -5.95
CA ALA A 103 21.38 11.21 -6.26
C ALA A 103 20.19 10.90 -5.34
N HIS A 104 19.89 9.62 -5.14
CA HIS A 104 18.83 9.18 -4.22
C HIS A 104 19.12 9.62 -2.77
N GLU A 105 20.35 9.44 -2.28
CA GLU A 105 20.77 9.90 -0.96
C GLU A 105 20.59 11.42 -0.79
N ARG A 106 20.95 12.21 -1.81
CA ARG A 106 20.72 13.66 -1.79
C ARG A 106 19.23 14.00 -1.70
N THR A 107 18.37 13.34 -2.48
CA THR A 107 16.92 13.58 -2.41
C THR A 107 16.34 13.18 -1.05
N ARG A 108 16.82 12.09 -0.46
CA ARG A 108 16.42 11.63 0.87
C ARG A 108 16.83 12.62 1.97
N GLU A 109 18.04 13.17 1.89
CA GLU A 109 18.52 14.20 2.81
C GLU A 109 17.70 15.48 2.71
N GLN A 110 17.41 15.92 1.48
CA GLN A 110 16.57 17.10 1.24
C GLN A 110 15.18 16.92 1.83
N LEU A 111 14.57 15.75 1.64
CA LEU A 111 13.25 15.44 2.21
C LEU A 111 13.27 15.46 3.74
N ARG A 112 14.32 14.90 4.34
CA ARG A 112 14.51 14.93 5.79
C ARG A 112 14.62 16.36 6.32
N GLN A 113 15.40 17.22 5.65
CA GLN A 113 15.54 18.62 6.04
C GLN A 113 14.20 19.34 5.96
N GLN A 114 13.44 19.16 4.87
CA GLN A 114 12.11 19.74 4.71
C GLN A 114 11.17 19.31 5.84
N TRP A 115 11.19 18.03 6.23
CA TRP A 115 10.40 17.54 7.36
C TRP A 115 10.83 18.15 8.69
N GLN A 116 12.12 18.26 8.95
CA GLN A 116 12.62 18.90 10.18
C GLN A 116 12.20 20.37 10.26
N ASP A 117 12.32 21.10 9.15
CA ASP A 117 11.92 22.51 9.07
C ASP A 117 10.41 22.66 9.28
N GLN A 118 9.60 21.79 8.67
CA GLN A 118 8.14 21.83 8.81
C GLN A 118 7.67 21.38 10.21
N GLU A 119 8.28 20.36 10.81
CA GLU A 119 8.00 19.98 12.20
C GLU A 119 8.36 21.11 13.16
N ALA A 120 9.49 21.80 12.94
CA ALA A 120 9.86 22.95 13.72
C ALA A 120 8.83 24.09 13.59
N GLU A 121 8.41 24.43 12.37
CA GLU A 121 7.37 25.45 12.13
C GLU A 121 6.04 25.06 12.81
N ASN A 122 5.61 23.81 12.64
CA ASN A 122 4.40 23.28 13.22
C ASN A 122 4.44 23.26 14.74
N ALA A 123 5.60 23.05 15.36
CA ALA A 123 5.77 23.13 16.81
C ALA A 123 5.51 24.54 17.38
N TYR A 124 5.69 25.60 16.59
CA TYR A 124 5.37 26.97 16.99
C TYR A 124 3.90 27.36 16.76
N LYS A 125 3.14 26.58 15.97
CA LYS A 125 1.73 26.83 15.71
C LYS A 125 0.88 26.34 16.89
N GLU A 126 -0.11 27.13 17.30
CA GLU A 126 -1.04 26.75 18.38
C GLU A 126 -2.01 25.64 17.93
N SER A 127 -2.41 25.63 16.66
CA SER A 127 -3.35 24.68 16.09
C SER A 127 -2.90 24.23 14.70
N LEU A 128 -2.77 22.92 14.52
CA LEU A 128 -2.33 22.29 13.27
C LEU A 128 -3.50 22.07 12.32
N HIS A 129 -3.33 22.43 11.06
CA HIS A 129 -4.28 22.11 10.01
C HIS A 129 -3.84 20.88 9.21
N TYR A 130 -4.80 20.26 8.52
CA TYR A 130 -4.52 19.12 7.65
C TYR A 130 -3.45 19.45 6.60
N GLY A 131 -3.50 20.65 6.01
CA GLY A 131 -2.49 21.13 5.07
C GLY A 131 -1.06 21.15 5.63
N ASP A 132 -0.88 21.32 6.94
CA ASP A 132 0.43 21.35 7.60
C ASP A 132 1.03 19.94 7.79
N VAL A 133 0.23 18.89 7.76
CA VAL A 133 0.63 17.49 8.02
C VAL A 133 0.60 16.63 6.76
N ARG A 134 -0.06 17.10 5.70
CA ARG A 134 -0.30 16.41 4.44
C ARG A 134 0.97 15.96 3.67
N PHE A 135 2.12 16.54 3.94
CA PHE A 135 3.34 16.52 3.11
C PHE A 135 3.48 15.37 2.10
N GLN A 136 3.43 15.70 0.80
CA GLN A 136 3.55 14.76 -0.33
C GLN A 136 2.62 13.53 -0.26
N GLU A 137 1.42 13.67 0.29
CA GLU A 137 0.54 12.52 0.38
C GLU A 137 0.20 11.93 -1.00
N ALA A 138 0.28 10.60 -1.08
CA ALA A 138 -0.09 9.85 -2.26
C ALA A 138 -1.61 9.76 -2.47
N ARG A 139 -2.43 10.33 -1.57
CA ARG A 139 -3.88 10.27 -1.66
C ARG A 139 -4.42 11.31 -2.63
N GLU A 140 -5.28 10.86 -3.53
CA GLU A 140 -6.06 11.73 -4.40
C GLU A 140 -7.18 12.39 -3.61
N HIS A 141 -7.43 13.66 -3.92
CA HIS A 141 -8.49 14.43 -3.29
C HIS A 141 -9.71 14.45 -4.20
N GLY A 142 -10.88 14.19 -3.63
CA GLY A 142 -12.13 14.24 -4.38
C GLY A 142 -12.53 15.66 -4.76
N VAL A 143 -13.54 15.78 -5.62
CA VAL A 143 -14.10 17.05 -6.12
C VAL A 143 -14.61 18.02 -5.03
N GLY A 144 -14.82 17.54 -3.81
CA GLY A 144 -15.25 18.37 -2.68
C GLY A 144 -14.10 18.91 -1.82
N PHE A 145 -12.85 18.57 -2.14
CA PHE A 145 -11.70 19.07 -1.40
C PHE A 145 -11.31 20.47 -1.87
N TYR A 146 -11.08 21.36 -0.92
CA TYR A 146 -10.56 22.71 -1.17
C TYR A 146 -9.22 22.86 -0.47
N ASP A 147 -8.19 23.21 -1.24
CA ASP A 147 -6.83 23.34 -0.73
C ASP A 147 -6.67 24.72 -0.07
N LEU A 148 -6.87 24.75 1.25
CA LEU A 148 -6.73 25.97 2.04
C LEU A 148 -5.29 26.18 2.49
N SER A 149 -4.92 27.44 2.73
CA SER A 149 -3.60 27.82 3.20
C SER A 149 -3.27 27.20 4.57
N GLY A 150 -2.00 26.84 4.74
CA GLY A 150 -1.43 26.44 6.04
C GLY A 150 -1.37 27.61 7.03
N ASP A 151 -1.35 28.86 6.56
CA ASP A 151 -1.41 30.02 7.45
C ASP A 151 -2.85 30.24 7.97
N SER A 152 -3.00 30.31 9.29
CA SER A 152 -4.29 30.49 9.95
C SER A 152 -5.02 31.75 9.49
N VAL A 153 -4.30 32.86 9.25
CA VAL A 153 -4.94 34.13 8.88
C VAL A 153 -5.47 34.09 7.45
N GLU A 154 -4.68 33.55 6.52
CA GLU A 154 -5.10 33.39 5.14
C GLU A 154 -6.23 32.37 5.00
N ARG A 155 -6.12 31.25 5.71
CA ARG A 155 -7.16 30.20 5.76
C ARG A 155 -8.50 30.77 6.20
N GLN A 156 -8.51 31.62 7.23
CA GLN A 156 -9.73 32.26 7.70
C GLN A 156 -10.37 33.13 6.61
N LYS A 157 -9.57 33.92 5.88
CA LYS A 157 -10.06 34.73 4.75
C LYS A 157 -10.61 33.87 3.62
N GLN A 158 -9.95 32.75 3.30
CA GLN A 158 -10.41 31.81 2.28
C GLN A 158 -11.74 31.15 2.69
N LEU A 159 -11.89 30.75 3.96
CA LEU A 159 -13.13 30.22 4.51
C LEU A 159 -14.27 31.25 4.47
N GLU A 160 -14.01 32.50 4.82
CA GLU A 160 -14.98 33.58 4.71
C GLU A 160 -15.44 33.81 3.26
N LEU A 161 -14.51 33.77 2.30
CA LEU A 161 -14.82 33.87 0.88
C LEU A 161 -15.68 32.70 0.41
N LEU A 162 -15.31 31.47 0.80
CA LEU A 162 -16.05 30.27 0.46
C LEU A 162 -17.49 30.31 1.01
N ASN A 163 -17.67 30.78 2.24
CA ASN A 163 -18.99 30.97 2.85
C ASN A 163 -19.83 32.00 2.09
N LYS A 164 -19.23 33.12 1.65
CA LYS A 164 -19.94 34.12 0.82
C LYS A 164 -20.39 33.54 -0.51
N LEU A 165 -19.54 32.76 -1.19
CA LEU A 165 -19.89 32.08 -2.44
C LEU A 165 -21.01 31.06 -2.23
N ARG A 166 -20.97 30.33 -1.12
CA ARG A 166 -22.03 29.41 -0.74
C ARG A 166 -23.37 30.13 -0.59
N GLU A 167 -23.43 31.23 0.16
CA GLU A 167 -24.65 32.01 0.33
C GLU A 167 -25.20 32.53 -1.01
N GLN A 168 -24.33 33.02 -1.91
CA GLN A 168 -24.74 33.44 -3.25
C GLN A 168 -25.35 32.28 -4.04
N THR A 169 -24.74 31.11 -3.99
CA THR A 169 -25.23 29.90 -4.67
C THR A 169 -26.58 29.45 -4.10
N GLU A 170 -26.75 29.52 -2.79
CA GLU A 170 -28.03 29.20 -2.13
C GLU A 170 -29.14 30.16 -2.57
N ARG A 171 -28.88 31.48 -2.58
CA ARG A 171 -29.83 32.48 -3.10
C ARG A 171 -30.21 32.22 -4.57
N GLN A 172 -29.24 31.89 -5.42
CA GLN A 172 -29.51 31.56 -6.83
C GLN A 172 -30.37 30.30 -6.97
N LYS A 173 -30.11 29.26 -6.16
CA LYS A 173 -30.93 28.04 -6.13
C LYS A 173 -32.36 28.32 -5.69
N GLU A 174 -32.57 29.21 -4.72
CA GLU A 174 -33.92 29.62 -4.30
C GLU A 174 -34.66 30.38 -5.41
N ILE A 175 -33.97 31.27 -6.13
CA ILE A 175 -34.53 32.01 -7.26
C ILE A 175 -34.90 31.06 -8.40
N SER A 176 -34.00 30.13 -8.76
CA SER A 176 -34.24 29.18 -9.85
C SER A 176 -35.31 28.12 -9.55
N LYS A 177 -35.66 27.93 -8.27
CA LYS A 177 -36.74 27.02 -7.86
C LYS A 177 -38.12 27.67 -7.88
N ARG A 178 -38.20 29.01 -7.97
CA ARG A 178 -39.45 29.76 -8.14
C ARG A 178 -39.80 29.88 -9.62
#